data_AF-A0A534A4G7-F1
#
_entry.id   AF-A0A534A4G7-F1
#
_cell.length_a   1.000
_cell.length_b   1.000
_cell.length_c   1.000
_cell.angle_alpha   90.00
_cell.angle_beta   90.00
_cell.angle_gamma   90.00
#
_symmetry.space_group_name_H-M   'P 1'
#
loop_
_entity.id
_entity.type
_entity.pdbx_description
1 polymer ?
#
loop_
_entity_poly.entity_id
_entity_poly.type
_entity_poly.pdbx_seq_one_letter_code
_entity_poly.pdbx_strand_id
1 'polypeptide(L)' 'MARGITQDRVNQAADALLARGERPTIEKVRAELGTGSPNTLLRLLEV' A
#
# COMPACT_ATOMS: atom_id res chain seq x y z
N MET A 1 19.48 -0.29 9.57
CA MET A 1 18.85 -0.68 8.28
C MET A 1 17.35 -0.43 8.39
N ALA A 2 16.87 0.71 7.89
CA ALA A 2 15.45 0.99 7.90
C ALA A 2 14.76 -0.01 6.95
N ARG A 3 14.00 -0.97 7.49
CA ARG A 3 13.08 -1.79 6.70
C ARG A 3 11.95 -0.89 6.23
N GLY A 4 12.23 -0.10 5.20
CA GLY A 4 11.23 0.68 4.49
C GLY A 4 10.19 -0.26 3.88
N ILE A 5 8.98 0.28 3.67
CA ILE A 5 7.93 -0.45 2.97
C ILE A 5 8.42 -0.83 1.58
N THR A 6 8.25 -2.10 1.22
CA THR A 6 8.58 -2.64 -0.10
C THR A 6 7.37 -2.58 -1.01
N GLN A 7 7.61 -2.43 -2.30
CA GLN A 7 6.56 -2.45 -3.33
C GLN A 7 5.76 -3.76 -3.29
N ASP A 8 6.41 -4.89 -3.00
CA ASP A 8 5.74 -6.19 -2.85
C ASP A 8 4.64 -6.17 -1.76
N ARG A 9 4.92 -5.55 -0.61
CA ARG A 9 3.90 -5.40 0.44
C ARG A 9 2.75 -4.50 0.03
N VAL A 10 3.04 -3.44 -0.71
CA VAL A 10 2.03 -2.51 -1.23
C VAL A 10 1.15 -3.21 -2.25
N ASN A 11 1.74 -4.02 -3.14
CA ASN A 11 1.01 -4.82 -4.10
C ASN A 11 0.12 -5.84 -3.41
N GLN A 12 0.64 -6.60 -2.42
CA GLN A 12 -0.19 -7.54 -1.66
C GLN A 12 -1.37 -6.87 -0.95
N ALA A 13 -1.15 -5.69 -0.34
CA ALA A 13 -2.23 -4.95 0.30
C ALA A 13 -3.24 -4.41 -0.73
N ALA A 14 -2.78 -3.94 -1.89
CA ALA A 14 -3.66 -3.50 -2.96
C ALA A 14 -4.48 -4.67 -3.55
N ASP A 15 -3.85 -5.82 -3.78
CA ASP A 15 -4.51 -7.05 -4.23
C ASP A 15 -5.54 -7.53 -3.21
N ALA A 16 -5.23 -7.49 -1.91
CA ALA A 16 -6.18 -7.83 -0.86
C ALA A 16 -7.41 -6.91 -0.85
N LEU A 17 -7.22 -5.61 -1.11
CA LEU A 17 -8.32 -4.65 -1.24
C LEU A 17 -9.14 -4.90 -2.51
N LEU A 18 -8.48 -5.15 -3.64
CA LEU A 18 -9.13 -5.50 -4.91
C LEU A 18 -9.95 -6.78 -4.80
N ALA A 19 -9.41 -7.80 -4.13
CA ALA A 19 -10.11 -9.06 -3.86
C ALA A 19 -11.36 -8.87 -2.98
N ARG A 20 -11.38 -7.84 -2.13
CA ARG A 20 -12.57 -7.42 -1.36
C ARG A 20 -13.55 -6.57 -2.17
N GLY A 21 -13.22 -6.25 -3.43
CA GLY A 21 -14.00 -5.33 -4.26
C GLY A 21 -13.83 -3.86 -3.85
N GLU A 22 -12.82 -3.55 -3.03
CA GLU A 22 -12.53 -2.19 -2.58
C GLU A 22 -11.46 -1.54 -3.45
N ARG A 23 -11.62 -0.24 -3.73
CA ARG A 23 -10.60 0.51 -4.48
C ARG A 23 -9.33 0.61 -3.63
N PRO A 24 -8.16 0.15 -4.12
CA PRO A 24 -6.90 0.26 -3.39
C PRO A 24 -6.43 1.73 -3.39
N THR A 25 -6.83 2.48 -2.37
CA THR A 25 -6.40 3.87 -2.15
C THR A 25 -5.24 3.92 -1.16
N ILE A 26 -4.47 5.01 -1.19
CA ILE A 26 -3.33 5.24 -0.29
C ILE A 26 -3.72 5.03 1.18
N GLU A 27 -4.87 5.56 1.59
CA GLU A 27 -5.36 5.43 2.96
C GLU A 27 -5.68 3.99 3.35
N LYS A 28 -6.32 3.23 2.45
CA LYS A 28 -6.69 1.83 2.72
C LYS A 28 -5.47 0.91 2.72
N VAL A 29 -4.58 1.07 1.74
CA VAL A 29 -3.32 0.32 1.70
C VAL A 29 -2.47 0.62 2.93
N ARG A 30 -2.46 1.88 3.40
CA ARG A 30 -1.81 2.26 4.66
C ARG A 30 -2.48 1.63 5.88
N ALA A 31 -3.81 1.61 5.92
CA ALA A 31 -4.57 0.99 7.01
C ALA A 31 -4.27 -0.51 7.11
N GLU A 32 -4.21 -1.22 5.96
CA GLU A 32 -3.84 -2.63 5.89
C GLU A 32 -2.37 -2.87 6.28
N LEU A 33 -1.45 -2.01 5.85
CA LEU A 33 -0.02 -2.16 6.14
C LEU A 33 0.35 -1.73 7.57
N GLY A 34 -0.44 -0.86 8.20
CA GLY A 34 -0.18 -0.31 9.54
C GLY A 34 1.11 0.53 9.65
N THR A 35 1.84 0.71 8.56
CA THR A 35 3.13 1.39 8.46
C THR A 35 3.29 2.00 7.08
N GLY A 36 4.24 2.93 6.91
CA GLY A 36 4.51 3.60 5.64
C GLY A 36 4.13 5.07 5.61
N SER A 37 5.07 5.88 5.13
CA SER A 37 4.80 7.29 4.88
C SER A 37 3.87 7.44 3.68
N PRO A 38 2.92 8.39 3.72
CA PRO A 38 2.02 8.68 2.59
C PRO A 38 2.80 8.89 1.29
N ASN A 39 3.94 9.57 1.37
CA ASN A 39 4.83 9.82 0.23
C ASN A 39 5.36 8.54 -0.45
N THR A 40 5.60 7.47 0.31
CA THR A 40 6.06 6.20 -0.26
C THR A 40 4.94 5.50 -1.01
N LEU A 41 3.72 5.52 -0.46
CA LEU A 41 2.54 4.92 -1.09
C LEU A 41 2.10 5.69 -2.33
N LEU A 42 2.17 7.03 -2.29
CA LEU A 42 1.87 7.91 -3.42
C LEU A 42 2.75 7.54 -4.63
N ARG A 43 4.07 7.41 -4.42
CA ARG A 43 5.01 6.97 -5.46
C ARG A 43 4.73 5.57 -6.02
N LEU A 44 4.18 4.67 -5.20
CA LEU A 44 3.95 3.27 -5.59
C LEU A 44 2.58 3.04 -6.26
N LEU A 45 1.62 3.96 -6.06
CA LEU A 45 0.26 3.89 -6.63
C LEU A 45 0.05 4.79 -7.85
N GLU A 46 0.93 5.77 -8.12
CA GLU A 46 0.87 6.66 -9.30
C GLU A 46 1.50 6.08 -10.58
N VAL A 47 1.69 4.75 -10.69
CA VAL A 47 2.20 4.08 -11.92
C VAL A 47 1.07 3.49 -12.75
#